data_AF-A0A6G8IP48-F1
#
_entry.id   AF-A0A6G8IP48-F1
#
_cell.length_a   1.000
_cell.length_b   1.000
_cell.length_c   1.000
_cell.angle_alpha   90.00
_cell.angle_beta   90.00
_cell.angle_gamma   90.00
#
_symmetry.space_group_name_H-M   'P 1'
#
loop_
_entity.id
_entity.type
_entity.pdbx_description
1 polymer ?
#
loop_
_entity_poly.entity_id
_entity_poly.type
_entity_poly.pdbx_seq_one_letter_code
_entity_poly.pdbx_strand_id
1 'polypeptide(L)'
;MSRWDCRTLTVLAALDRAGVPAGRIYTIADIAADPHYRARGMLDTVRMEDGTQLSVPGIVPKLSRTPGEHRCSAPALGQDTDAVLAEIGLSAQQISELKRRGVVAGSAR
;
A
#
# COMPACT_ATOMS: atom_id res chain seq x y z
N MET A 1 19.96 21.89 -1.04
CA MET A 1 20.92 21.37 -2.04
C MET A 1 22.23 21.10 -1.35
N SER A 2 22.61 19.83 -1.28
CA SER A 2 23.85 19.38 -0.64
C SER A 2 25.01 19.48 -1.63
N ARG A 3 26.25 19.52 -1.13
CA ARG A 3 27.48 19.52 -1.95
C ARG A 3 27.60 18.29 -2.86
N TRP A 4 26.93 17.19 -2.51
CA TRP A 4 26.92 15.93 -3.26
C TRP A 4 26.01 15.98 -4.48
N ASP A 5 24.96 16.80 -4.47
CA ASP A 5 23.95 16.87 -5.52
C ASP A 5 24.54 17.44 -6.82
N CYS A 6 25.30 18.53 -6.76
CA CYS A 6 25.91 19.17 -7.95
C CYS A 6 26.95 18.28 -8.66
N ARG A 7 27.71 17.48 -7.90
CA ARG A 7 28.73 16.59 -8.48
C ARG A 7 28.07 15.37 -9.14
N THR A 8 27.02 14.84 -8.53
CA THR A 8 26.25 13.71 -9.06
C THR A 8 25.59 14.07 -10.39
N LEU A 9 24.98 15.25 -10.50
CA LEU A 9 24.34 15.69 -11.75
C LEU A 9 25.34 15.82 -12.91
N THR A 10 26.53 16.35 -12.64
CA THR A 10 27.61 16.46 -13.64
C THR A 10 28.05 15.08 -14.16
N VAL A 11 28.20 14.11 -13.25
CA VAL A 11 28.60 12.74 -13.62
C VAL A 11 27.50 12.04 -14.42
N LEU A 12 26.24 12.16 -14.00
CA LEU A 12 25.11 11.57 -14.73
C LEU A 12 25.01 12.11 -16.16
N ALA A 13 25.20 13.42 -16.35
CA ALA A 13 25.21 14.01 -17.69
C ALA A 13 26.37 13.50 -18.56
N ALA A 14 27.54 13.19 -17.97
CA ALA A 14 28.65 12.60 -18.71
C ALA A 14 28.39 11.14 -19.11
N LEU A 15 27.81 10.36 -18.20
CA LEU A 15 27.44 8.97 -18.44
C LEU A 15 26.33 8.84 -19.50
N ASP A 16 25.32 9.71 -19.45
CA ASP A 16 24.24 9.77 -20.45
C ASP A 16 24.78 10.02 -21.86
N ARG A 17 25.70 11.00 -22.03
CA ARG A 17 26.37 11.26 -23.31
C ARG A 17 27.18 10.06 -23.82
N ALA A 18 27.69 9.22 -22.92
CA ALA A 18 28.42 8.01 -23.26
C ALA A 18 27.50 6.78 -23.49
N GLY A 19 26.18 6.93 -23.35
CA GLY A 19 25.21 5.83 -23.47
C GLY A 19 25.26 4.84 -22.31
N VAL A 20 25.83 5.23 -21.17
CA VAL A 20 25.96 4.37 -19.99
C VAL A 20 24.73 4.54 -19.10
N PRO A 21 23.93 3.49 -18.85
CA PRO A 21 22.75 3.59 -18.00
C PRO A 21 23.17 3.84 -16.56
N ALA A 22 22.74 4.99 -16.02
CA ALA A 22 22.98 5.38 -14.64
C ALA A 22 21.79 6.15 -14.09
N GLY A 23 21.55 6.03 -12.78
CA GLY A 23 20.49 6.72 -12.07
C GLY A 23 20.96 7.20 -10.71
N ARG A 24 20.28 8.18 -10.14
CA ARG A 24 20.54 8.59 -8.74
C ARG A 24 20.08 7.49 -7.81
N ILE A 25 20.77 7.35 -6.67
CA ILE A 25 20.25 6.59 -5.53
C ILE A 25 19.21 7.47 -4.85
N TYR A 26 17.96 7.03 -4.86
CA TYR A 26 16.85 7.81 -4.31
C TYR A 26 16.74 7.59 -2.80
N THR A 27 16.51 8.68 -2.07
CA THR A 27 15.96 8.62 -0.72
C THR A 27 14.43 8.48 -0.78
N ILE A 28 13.81 8.20 0.37
CA ILE A 28 12.34 8.16 0.48
C ILE A 28 11.73 9.52 0.08
N ALA A 29 12.36 10.63 0.46
CA ALA A 29 11.91 11.97 0.11
C ALA A 29 11.99 12.22 -1.41
N ASP A 30 13.04 11.71 -2.08
CA ASP A 30 13.14 11.79 -3.53
C ASP A 30 12.01 11.02 -4.21
N ILE A 31 11.72 9.79 -3.76
CA ILE A 31 10.62 8.98 -4.28
C ILE A 31 9.27 9.70 -4.12
N ALA A 32 9.00 10.26 -2.94
CA ALA A 32 7.74 10.96 -2.65
C ALA A 32 7.54 12.21 -3.52
N ALA A 33 8.63 12.90 -3.88
CA ALA A 33 8.60 14.11 -4.69
C ALA A 33 8.69 13.85 -6.19
N ASP A 34 9.03 12.64 -6.63
CA ASP A 34 9.40 12.34 -8.02
C ASP A 34 8.21 12.47 -9.00
N PRO A 35 8.33 13.28 -10.06
CA PRO A 35 7.26 13.48 -11.04
C PRO A 35 6.87 12.20 -11.80
N HIS A 36 7.82 11.29 -12.05
CA HIS A 36 7.59 10.03 -12.75
C HIS A 36 6.81 9.06 -11.87
N TYR A 37 7.15 8.96 -10.58
CA TYR A 37 6.37 8.17 -9.61
C TYR A 37 4.93 8.65 -9.52
N ARG A 38 4.71 9.97 -9.48
CA ARG A 38 3.36 10.56 -9.49
C ARG A 38 2.62 10.27 -10.78
N ALA A 39 3.25 10.49 -11.94
CA ALA A 39 2.63 10.28 -13.25
C ALA A 39 2.22 8.82 -13.49
N ARG A 40 2.93 7.86 -12.87
CA ARG A 40 2.63 6.44 -12.98
C ARG A 40 1.72 5.89 -11.87
N GLY A 41 1.27 6.73 -10.93
CA GLY A 41 0.48 6.28 -9.79
C GLY A 41 1.20 5.22 -8.97
N MET A 42 2.49 5.44 -8.70
CA MET A 42 3.36 4.52 -7.94
C MET A 42 3.23 4.72 -6.42
N LEU A 43 2.66 5.84 -6.00
CA LEU A 43 2.25 6.10 -4.63
C LEU A 43 0.77 6.43 -4.65
N ASP A 44 0.00 5.69 -3.86
CA ASP A 44 -1.44 5.89 -3.71
C ASP A 44 -1.73 6.49 -2.33
N THR A 45 -2.90 7.12 -2.18
CA THR A 45 -3.32 7.68 -0.89
C THR A 45 -4.58 6.97 -0.42
N VAL A 46 -4.46 6.25 0.69
CA VAL A 46 -5.58 5.54 1.33
C VAL A 46 -6.07 6.31 2.53
N ARG A 47 -7.39 6.25 2.78
CA ARG A 47 -8.01 6.85 3.97
C ARG A 47 -8.19 5.78 5.03
N MET A 48 -7.60 6.00 6.20
CA MET A 48 -7.75 5.14 7.37
C MET A 48 -9.09 5.41 8.08
N GLU A 49 -9.49 4.49 8.96
CA GLU A 49 -10.79 4.55 9.66
C GLU A 49 -10.92 5.78 10.56
N ASP A 50 -9.81 6.27 11.12
CA ASP A 50 -9.72 7.50 11.91
C ASP A 50 -9.81 8.78 11.05
N GLY A 51 -9.88 8.64 9.72
CA GLY A 51 -9.92 9.74 8.77
C GLY A 51 -8.55 10.22 8.29
N THR A 52 -7.45 9.68 8.82
CA THR A 52 -6.08 10.03 8.41
C THR A 52 -5.81 9.53 6.98
N GLN A 53 -5.04 10.30 6.22
CA GLN A 53 -4.55 9.89 4.91
C GLN A 53 -3.17 9.26 5.04
N LEU A 54 -2.98 8.08 4.45
CA LEU A 54 -1.72 7.36 4.45
C LEU A 54 -1.26 7.15 3.00
N SER A 55 -0.02 7.54 2.71
CA SER A 55 0.60 7.21 1.42
C SER A 55 1.15 5.80 1.45
N VAL A 56 0.72 4.99 0.48
CA VAL A 56 1.12 3.58 0.32
C VAL A 56 1.69 3.36 -1.08
N PRO A 57 2.50 2.31 -1.31
CA PRO A 57 2.86 1.92 -2.66
C PRO A 57 1.60 1.63 -3.49
N GLY A 58 1.54 2.19 -4.70
CA GLY A 58 0.45 1.93 -5.62
C GLY A 58 0.51 0.50 -6.19
N ILE A 59 -0.63 0.01 -6.69
CA ILE A 59 -0.73 -1.36 -7.21
C ILE A 59 0.15 -1.56 -8.45
N VAL A 60 0.96 -2.63 -8.44
CA VAL A 60 1.83 -3.04 -9.54
C VAL A 60 1.68 -4.55 -9.82
N PRO A 61 1.80 -4.99 -11.09
CA PRO A 61 1.95 -4.19 -12.31
C PRO A 61 0.65 -3.45 -12.70
N LYS A 62 0.77 -2.43 -13.56
CA LYS A 62 -0.40 -1.73 -14.13
C LYS A 62 -0.97 -2.55 -15.29
N LEU A 63 -2.13 -3.18 -15.07
CA LEU A 63 -2.82 -3.98 -16.07
C LEU A 63 -3.80 -3.12 -16.87
N SER A 64 -3.80 -3.24 -18.19
CA SER A 64 -4.68 -2.45 -19.07
C SER A 64 -6.12 -2.92 -19.09
N ARG A 65 -6.37 -4.24 -18.95
CA ARG A 65 -7.71 -4.85 -19.01
C ARG A 65 -8.38 -4.96 -17.65
N THR A 66 -7.60 -5.21 -16.60
CA THR A 66 -8.09 -5.40 -15.23
C THR A 66 -7.21 -4.61 -14.25
N PRO A 67 -7.26 -3.27 -14.28
CA PRO A 67 -6.51 -2.45 -13.34
C PRO A 67 -6.78 -2.87 -11.90
N GLY A 68 -5.73 -3.01 -11.10
CA GLY A 68 -5.86 -3.26 -9.67
C GLY A 68 -6.17 -1.96 -8.91
N GLU A 69 -6.91 -2.09 -7.81
CA GLU A 69 -7.40 -0.96 -7.01
C GLU A 69 -7.37 -1.31 -5.52
N HIS A 70 -7.17 -0.31 -4.67
CA HIS A 70 -7.35 -0.43 -3.22
C HIS A 70 -8.85 -0.42 -2.90
N ARG A 71 -9.43 -1.59 -2.59
CA ARG A 71 -10.89 -1.74 -2.38
C ARG A 71 -11.34 -1.42 -0.96
N CYS A 72 -10.56 -1.82 0.02
CA CYS A 72 -10.85 -1.63 1.43
C CYS A 72 -9.56 -1.53 2.23
N SER A 73 -9.65 -0.90 3.39
CA SER A 73 -8.59 -0.90 4.38
C SER A 73 -8.42 -2.29 5.00
N ALA A 74 -7.29 -2.50 5.68
CA ALA A 74 -7.08 -3.71 6.45
C ALA A 74 -8.16 -3.81 7.54
N PRO A 75 -8.83 -4.96 7.69
CA PRO A 75 -9.88 -5.13 8.69
C PRO A 75 -9.30 -5.14 10.11
N ALA A 76 -10.11 -4.73 11.08
CA ALA A 76 -9.81 -4.94 12.48
C ALA A 76 -9.79 -6.44 12.82
N LEU A 77 -9.12 -6.79 13.92
CA LEU A 77 -9.05 -8.18 14.37
C LEU A 77 -10.46 -8.72 14.66
N GLY A 78 -10.88 -9.73 13.90
CA GLY A 78 -12.18 -10.38 14.05
C GLY A 78 -13.36 -9.64 13.42
N GLN A 79 -13.12 -8.59 12.64
CA GLN A 79 -14.17 -7.81 11.96
C GLN A 79 -15.07 -8.69 11.08
N ASP A 80 -14.48 -9.62 10.34
CA ASP A 80 -15.20 -10.45 9.37
C ASP A 80 -15.59 -11.85 9.93
N THR A 81 -15.33 -12.14 11.21
CA THR A 81 -15.57 -13.46 11.83
C THR A 81 -17.00 -13.94 11.61
N ASP A 82 -17.99 -13.08 11.87
CA ASP A 82 -19.41 -13.46 11.81
C ASP A 82 -19.85 -13.72 10.36
N ALA A 83 -19.39 -12.88 9.43
CA ALA A 83 -19.71 -12.99 8.02
C ALA A 83 -19.18 -14.31 7.44
N VAL A 84 -17.92 -14.65 7.73
CA VAL A 84 -17.27 -15.89 7.26
C VAL A 84 -17.92 -17.13 7.87
N LEU A 85 -18.23 -17.11 9.18
CA LEU A 85 -18.88 -18.27 9.83
C LEU A 85 -20.31 -18.48 9.31
N ALA A 86 -21.04 -17.41 9.00
CA ALA A 86 -22.35 -17.50 8.38
C ALA A 86 -22.27 -18.06 6.95
N GLU A 87 -21.27 -17.64 6.16
CA GLU A 87 -21.06 -18.11 4.78
C GLU A 87 -20.85 -19.63 4.72
N ILE A 88 -20.19 -20.21 5.72
CA ILE A 88 -19.99 -21.67 5.81
C ILE A 88 -21.15 -22.43 6.49
N GLY A 89 -22.26 -21.75 6.80
CA GLY A 89 -23.52 -22.37 7.23
C GLY A 89 -23.76 -22.44 8.74
N LEU A 90 -23.01 -21.72 9.58
CA LEU A 90 -23.33 -21.65 11.00
C LEU A 90 -24.49 -20.68 11.27
N SER A 91 -25.39 -21.08 12.16
CA SER A 91 -26.45 -20.20 12.64
C SER A 91 -25.91 -19.13 13.60
N ALA A 92 -26.64 -18.03 13.75
CA ALA A 92 -26.33 -16.99 14.72
C ALA A 92 -26.18 -17.52 16.16
N GLN A 93 -26.96 -18.55 16.52
CA GLN A 93 -26.86 -19.20 17.83
C GLN A 93 -25.56 -19.99 17.98
N GLN A 94 -25.14 -20.73 16.95
CA GLN A 94 -23.87 -21.47 16.95
C GLN A 94 -22.67 -20.52 17.04
N ILE A 95 -22.68 -19.42 16.29
CA ILE A 95 -21.63 -18.39 16.32
C ILE A 95 -21.53 -17.76 17.71
N SER A 96 -22.68 -17.41 18.31
CA SER A 96 -22.73 -16.85 19.66
C SER A 96 -22.17 -17.81 20.71
N GLU A 97 -22.43 -19.11 20.57
CA GLU A 97 -21.88 -20.13 21.45
C GLU A 97 -20.36 -20.28 21.30
N LEU A 98 -19.83 -20.22 20.08
CA LEU A 98 -18.38 -20.24 19.84
C LEU A 98 -17.68 -19.03 20.48
N LYS A 99 -18.30 -17.86 20.41
CA LYS A 99 -17.82 -16.64 21.08
C LYS A 99 -17.86 -16.79 22.60
N ARG A 100 -18.96 -17.30 23.15
CA ARG A 100 -19.11 -17.53 24.61
C ARG A 100 -18.06 -18.49 25.15
N ARG A 101 -17.69 -19.51 24.35
CA ARG A 101 -16.65 -20.48 24.69
C ARG A 101 -15.22 -19.97 24.47
N GLY A 102 -15.04 -18.76 23.91
CA GLY A 102 -13.73 -18.20 23.58
C GLY A 102 -13.02 -18.90 22.43
N VAL A 103 -13.74 -19.68 21.61
CA VAL A 103 -13.17 -20.40 20.45
C VAL A 103 -12.89 -19.43 19.31
N VAL A 104 -13.74 -18.41 19.15
CA VAL A 104 -13.57 -17.33 18.18
C VAL A 104 -13.73 -15.98 18.87
N ALA A 105 -12.92 -15.00 18.48
CA ALA A 105 -13.05 -13.63 18.97
C ALA A 105 -14.16 -12.89 18.21
N GLY A 106 -14.95 -12.07 18.91
CA GLY A 106 -15.72 -11.00 18.28
C GLY A 106 -14.80 -9.83 17.92
N SER A 107 -15.22 -8.96 16.99
CA SER A 107 -14.48 -7.75 16.60
C SER A 107 -13.87 -7.09 17.84
N ALA A 108 -12.54 -6.95 17.84
CA ALA A 108 -11.83 -6.26 18.92
C ALA A 108 -12.42 -4.86 19.10
N ARG A 109 -12.63 -4.46 20.35
CA ARG A 109 -12.97 -3.08 20.72
C ARG A 109 -11.79 -2.16 20.46
#